data_AF-A0A8T3REW7-F1
#
_entry.id   AF-A0A8T3REW7-F1
#
_cell.length_a   1.000
_cell.length_b   1.000
_cell.length_c   1.000
_cell.angle_alpha   90.00
_cell.angle_beta   90.00
_cell.angle_gamma   90.00
#
_symmetry.space_group_name_H-M   'P 1'
#
loop_
_entity.id
_entity.type
_entity.pdbx_description
1 polymer ?
#
loop_
_entity_poly.entity_id
_entity_poly.type
_entity_poly.pdbx_seq_one_letter_code
_entity_poly.pdbx_strand_id
1 'polypeptide(L)'
;EEQDPIFHPDGIEAFNPTTAGMRWTRRVPQFVAETGRAPIGSSDAHRAADVGQAFTTFEGTTPEELRTAIESRETGWEGTFYPWRSQVTMFRAQLRKNARAVRDDLGGKVRRDGSGRDLGYPGGRRRPAHFDAEGEP
;
A
#
# COMPACT_ATOMS: atom_id res chain seq x y z
N GLU A 1 -7.04 3.73 23.81
CA GLU A 1 -6.32 2.90 24.80
C GLU A 1 -5.33 2.02 24.06
N GLU A 2 -4.18 1.72 24.66
CA GLU A 2 -3.04 1.05 24.02
C GLU A 2 -3.32 -0.38 23.54
N GLN A 3 -4.45 -0.98 23.94
CA GLN A 3 -4.84 -2.36 23.57
C GLN A 3 -5.97 -2.43 22.53
N ASP A 4 -6.40 -1.30 21.98
CA ASP A 4 -7.45 -1.30 20.96
C ASP A 4 -6.99 -2.08 19.71
N PRO A 5 -7.71 -3.14 19.28
CA PRO A 5 -7.33 -3.96 18.14
C PRO A 5 -7.08 -3.17 16.85
N ILE A 6 -7.68 -1.99 16.68
CA ILE A 6 -7.46 -1.13 15.51
C ILE A 6 -5.99 -0.69 15.37
N PHE A 7 -5.22 -0.69 16.45
CA PHE A 7 -3.80 -0.35 16.46
C PHE A 7 -2.86 -1.58 16.43
N HIS A 8 -3.42 -2.80 16.30
CA HIS A 8 -2.68 -4.05 16.38
C HIS A 8 -2.99 -4.99 15.20
N PRO A 9 -2.42 -4.72 14.01
CA PRO A 9 -2.71 -5.52 12.82
C PRO A 9 -2.29 -6.99 13.00
N ASP A 10 -3.13 -7.94 12.62
CA ASP A 10 -2.84 -9.38 12.77
C ASP A 10 -1.71 -9.86 11.85
N GLY A 11 -1.57 -9.23 10.68
CA GLY A 11 -0.53 -9.52 9.70
C GLY A 11 0.09 -8.27 9.09
N ILE A 12 1.31 -8.42 8.58
CA ILE A 12 2.04 -7.38 7.87
C ILE A 12 2.46 -7.92 6.51
N GLU A 13 2.28 -7.12 5.46
CA GLU A 13 2.75 -7.46 4.13
C GLU A 13 4.28 -7.56 4.11
N ALA A 14 4.79 -8.77 3.96
CA ALA A 14 6.21 -9.08 3.93
C ALA A 14 6.81 -8.92 2.52
N PHE A 15 5.98 -8.99 1.48
CA PHE A 15 6.39 -8.85 0.10
C PHE A 15 5.31 -8.21 -0.77
N ASN A 16 5.68 -7.10 -1.40
CA ASN A 16 4.94 -6.46 -2.48
C ASN A 16 5.84 -6.47 -3.74
N PRO A 17 5.36 -6.97 -4.89
CA PRO A 17 6.17 -7.12 -6.11
C PRO A 17 6.57 -5.78 -6.75
N THR A 18 6.01 -4.66 -6.27
CA THR A 18 6.31 -3.31 -6.76
C THR A 18 7.75 -2.89 -6.42
N THR A 19 8.61 -2.90 -7.43
CA THR A 19 10.04 -2.56 -7.33
C THR A 19 10.33 -1.07 -7.06
N ALA A 20 9.31 -0.20 -6.97
CA ALA A 20 9.48 1.22 -6.67
C ALA A 20 9.75 1.48 -5.17
N GLY A 21 10.82 0.88 -4.63
CA GLY A 21 11.16 0.96 -3.21
C GLY A 21 12.35 0.10 -2.74
N MET A 22 13.12 -0.49 -3.67
CA MET A 22 14.14 -1.56 -3.49
C MET A 22 15.16 -1.45 -2.33
N ARG A 23 15.30 -0.31 -1.65
CA ARG A 23 16.26 -0.20 -0.53
C ARG A 23 15.75 -0.91 0.73
N TRP A 24 14.45 -1.01 0.92
CA TRP A 24 13.85 -1.51 2.16
C TRP A 24 13.28 -2.91 2.07
N THR A 25 12.96 -3.40 0.86
CA THR A 25 12.37 -4.74 0.65
C THR A 25 13.22 -5.87 1.23
N ARG A 26 14.55 -5.72 1.28
CA ARG A 26 15.44 -6.70 1.93
C ARG A 26 15.31 -6.76 3.45
N ARG A 27 14.85 -5.68 4.09
CA ARG A 27 14.68 -5.58 5.55
C ARG A 27 13.28 -5.94 6.00
N VAL A 28 12.30 -5.90 5.10
CA VAL A 28 10.90 -6.19 5.44
C VAL A 28 10.72 -7.59 6.05
N PRO A 29 11.29 -8.69 5.50
CA PRO A 29 11.13 -10.00 6.12
C PRO A 29 11.66 -10.07 7.56
N GLN A 30 12.80 -9.43 7.82
CA GLN A 30 13.37 -9.33 9.16
C GLN A 30 12.47 -8.49 10.08
N PHE A 31 12.00 -7.33 9.61
CA PHE A 31 11.10 -6.48 10.37
C PHE A 31 9.81 -7.22 10.75
N VAL A 32 9.18 -7.92 9.79
CA VAL A 32 7.96 -8.69 10.07
C VAL A 32 8.22 -9.76 11.13
N ALA A 33 9.34 -10.48 11.02
CA ALA A 33 9.75 -11.44 12.04
C ALA A 33 9.93 -10.80 13.43
N GLU A 34 10.50 -9.60 13.51
CA GLU A 34 10.67 -8.85 14.77
C GLU A 34 9.33 -8.40 15.38
N THR A 35 8.30 -8.14 14.55
CA THR A 35 6.97 -7.72 15.06
C THR A 35 6.12 -8.85 15.66
N GLY A 36 6.46 -10.11 15.39
CA GLY A 36 5.63 -11.26 15.79
C GLY A 36 4.25 -11.31 15.11
N ARG A 37 4.06 -10.61 13.99
CA ARG A 37 2.83 -10.60 13.18
C ARG A 37 2.92 -11.61 12.04
N ALA A 38 1.77 -12.07 11.55
CA ALA A 38 1.73 -13.01 10.43
C ALA A 38 2.32 -12.36 9.16
N PRO A 39 3.25 -13.03 8.46
CA PRO A 39 3.78 -12.52 7.21
C PRO A 39 2.79 -12.78 6.06
N ILE A 40 2.47 -11.72 5.32
CA ILE A 40 1.49 -11.76 4.21
C ILE A 40 2.15 -11.39 2.89
N GLY A 41 1.82 -12.10 1.81
CA GLY A 41 2.21 -11.74 0.44
C GLY A 41 0.98 -11.33 -0.37
N SER A 42 1.05 -10.18 -1.05
CA SER A 42 0.00 -9.71 -1.95
C SER A 42 0.59 -9.17 -3.24
N SER A 43 -0.11 -9.44 -4.34
CA SER A 43 0.30 -8.94 -5.65
C SER A 43 0.03 -7.45 -5.85
N ASP A 44 -0.85 -6.84 -5.04
CA ASP A 44 -1.32 -5.45 -5.21
C ASP A 44 -1.65 -5.14 -6.70
N ALA A 45 -2.32 -6.10 -7.33
CA ALA A 45 -2.47 -6.13 -8.78
C ALA A 45 -3.40 -5.01 -9.28
N HIS A 46 -2.84 -4.06 -10.01
CA HIS A 46 -3.58 -3.01 -10.71
C HIS A 46 -3.89 -3.39 -12.18
N ARG A 47 -3.42 -4.56 -12.63
CA ARG A 47 -3.68 -5.14 -13.96
C ARG A 47 -3.94 -6.63 -13.80
N ALA A 48 -4.79 -7.21 -14.65
CA ALA A 48 -5.11 -8.64 -14.60
C ALA A 48 -3.88 -9.55 -14.73
N ALA A 49 -2.88 -9.15 -15.53
CA ALA A 49 -1.64 -9.89 -15.70
C ALA A 49 -0.74 -9.94 -14.46
N ASP A 50 -1.06 -9.12 -13.45
CA ASP A 50 -0.27 -8.99 -12.22
C ASP A 50 -0.86 -9.84 -11.07
N VAL A 51 -2.05 -10.43 -11.27
CA VAL A 51 -2.70 -11.28 -10.27
C VAL A 51 -1.87 -12.54 -10.02
N GLY A 52 -1.63 -12.85 -8.74
CA GLY A 52 -0.83 -14.01 -8.34
C GLY A 52 0.68 -13.83 -8.48
N GLN A 53 1.15 -12.63 -8.86
CA GLN A 53 2.58 -12.30 -8.90
C GLN A 53 3.24 -12.42 -7.52
N ALA A 54 2.45 -12.21 -6.47
CA ALA A 54 2.76 -12.54 -5.08
C ALA A 54 1.49 -13.02 -4.39
N PHE A 55 1.66 -13.94 -3.45
CA PHE A 55 0.57 -14.56 -2.72
C PHE A 55 1.03 -15.04 -1.34
N THR A 56 0.05 -15.27 -0.48
CA THR A 56 0.24 -15.85 0.86
C THR A 56 0.05 -17.36 0.76
N THR A 57 0.94 -18.12 1.38
CA THR A 57 0.82 -19.57 1.52
C THR A 57 0.31 -19.90 2.93
N PHE A 58 -0.59 -20.87 3.02
CA PHE A 58 -1.16 -21.36 4.29
C PHE A 58 -1.72 -22.77 4.07
N GLU A 59 -1.95 -23.50 5.15
CA GLU A 59 -2.64 -24.78 5.10
C GLU A 59 -4.16 -24.57 5.13
N GLY A 60 -4.85 -25.04 4.10
CA GLY A 60 -6.31 -24.91 3.96
C GLY A 60 -6.74 -24.39 2.60
N THR A 61 -8.05 -24.26 2.42
CA THR A 61 -8.67 -23.77 1.17
C THR A 61 -9.87 -22.85 1.42
N THR A 62 -10.21 -22.59 2.68
CA THR A 62 -11.35 -21.75 3.08
C THR A 62 -10.89 -20.40 3.67
N PRO A 63 -11.75 -19.36 3.63
CA PRO A 63 -11.48 -18.09 4.30
C PRO A 63 -11.26 -18.23 5.81
N GLU A 64 -11.97 -19.13 6.47
CA GLU A 64 -11.87 -19.38 7.91
C GLU A 64 -10.51 -20.01 8.29
N GLU A 65 -10.02 -20.91 7.46
CA GLU A 65 -8.68 -21.49 7.60
C GLU A 65 -7.59 -20.44 7.36
N LEU A 66 -7.76 -19.57 6.34
CA LEU A 66 -6.85 -18.44 6.13
C LEU A 66 -6.81 -17.51 7.36
N ARG A 67 -7.98 -17.19 7.91
CA ARG A 67 -8.06 -16.36 9.12
C ARG A 67 -7.34 -17.03 10.29
N THR A 68 -7.58 -18.32 10.49
CA THR A 68 -6.92 -19.11 11.54
C THR A 68 -5.40 -19.10 11.37
N ALA A 69 -4.90 -19.29 10.14
CA ALA A 69 -3.47 -19.25 9.83
C ALA A 69 -2.85 -17.87 10.11
N ILE A 70 -3.57 -16.78 9.84
CA ILE A 70 -3.13 -15.42 10.18
C ILE A 70 -3.07 -15.24 11.71
N GLU A 71 -4.11 -15.65 12.42
CA GLU A 71 -4.18 -15.54 13.88
C GLU A 71 -3.11 -16.41 14.59
N SER A 72 -2.79 -17.59 14.01
CA SER A 72 -1.75 -18.52 14.50
C SER A 72 -0.33 -18.16 14.03
N ARG A 73 -0.19 -17.27 13.05
CA ARG A 73 1.08 -16.89 12.38
C ARG A 73 1.68 -18.03 11.55
N GLU A 74 0.85 -18.93 11.06
CA GLU A 74 1.21 -20.06 10.20
C GLU A 74 1.02 -19.72 8.72
N THR A 75 1.35 -18.49 8.35
CA THR A 75 1.37 -18.04 6.96
C THR A 75 2.79 -17.93 6.44
N GLY A 76 2.96 -18.16 5.15
CA GLY A 76 4.15 -17.82 4.38
C GLY A 76 3.80 -16.87 3.25
N TRP A 77 4.81 -16.47 2.48
CA TRP A 77 4.60 -15.68 1.28
C TRP A 77 5.55 -16.15 0.18
N GLU A 78 5.06 -16.04 -1.05
CA GLU A 78 5.84 -16.26 -2.24
C GLU A 78 5.57 -15.13 -3.24
N GLY A 79 6.51 -14.90 -4.13
CA GLY A 79 6.32 -13.94 -5.19
C GLY A 79 7.55 -13.74 -6.06
N THR A 80 7.32 -13.14 -7.22
CA THR A 80 8.37 -12.75 -8.14
C THR A 80 8.32 -11.25 -8.37
N PHE A 81 9.47 -10.58 -8.41
CA PHE A 81 9.50 -9.17 -8.74
C PHE A 81 9.06 -8.95 -10.20
N TYR A 82 8.35 -7.84 -10.47
CA TYR A 82 8.00 -7.49 -11.84
C TYR A 82 9.25 -7.38 -12.71
N PRO A 83 9.19 -7.83 -13.97
CA PRO A 83 10.27 -7.59 -14.93
C PRO A 83 10.55 -6.09 -15.03
N TRP A 84 11.83 -5.71 -15.03
CA TRP A 84 12.27 -4.31 -15.06
C TRP A 84 11.64 -3.49 -16.20
N ARG A 85 11.24 -4.13 -17.30
CA ARG A 85 10.56 -3.49 -18.44
C ARG A 85 9.15 -3.00 -18.10
N SER A 86 8.35 -3.80 -17.37
CA SER A 86 7.04 -3.37 -16.85
C SER A 86 7.19 -2.24 -15.84
N GLN A 87 8.32 -2.24 -15.10
CA GLN A 87 8.66 -1.19 -14.13
C GLN A 87 8.95 0.17 -14.76
N VAL A 88 9.48 0.24 -15.98
CA VAL A 88 9.71 1.53 -16.67
C VAL A 88 8.38 2.24 -16.95
N THR A 89 7.35 1.50 -17.38
CA THR A 89 6.03 2.07 -17.66
C THR A 89 5.35 2.54 -16.38
N MET A 90 5.42 1.75 -15.31
CA MET A 90 4.92 2.12 -13.99
C MET A 90 5.67 3.32 -13.42
N PHE A 91 7.00 3.34 -13.49
CA PHE A 91 7.84 4.47 -13.07
C PHE A 91 7.51 5.75 -13.85
N ARG A 92 7.27 5.66 -15.17
CA ARG A 92 6.80 6.80 -15.98
C ARG A 92 5.40 7.28 -15.55
N ALA A 93 4.50 6.38 -15.21
CA ALA A 93 3.19 6.75 -14.66
C ALA A 93 3.34 7.44 -13.30
N GLN A 94 4.19 6.92 -12.42
CA GLN A 94 4.49 7.49 -11.11
C GLN A 94 5.15 8.86 -11.20
N LEU A 95 6.14 9.03 -12.09
CA LEU A 95 6.77 10.33 -12.35
C LEU A 95 5.75 11.36 -12.85
N ARG A 96 4.86 10.99 -13.77
CA ARG A 96 3.79 11.88 -14.24
C ARG A 96 2.83 12.25 -13.11
N LYS A 97 2.47 11.29 -12.25
CA LYS A 97 1.63 11.54 -11.06
C LYS A 97 2.31 12.52 -10.11
N ASN A 98 3.59 12.30 -9.81
CA ASN A 98 4.38 13.16 -8.92
C ASN A 98 4.56 14.56 -9.51
N ALA A 99 4.82 14.69 -10.80
CA ALA A 99 4.94 15.98 -11.48
C ALA A 99 3.64 16.79 -11.43
N ARG A 100 2.48 16.13 -11.64
CA ARG A 100 1.16 16.76 -11.47
C ARG A 100 0.93 17.20 -10.03
N ALA A 101 1.26 16.35 -9.06
CA ALA A 101 1.14 16.68 -7.65
C ALA A 101 1.97 17.92 -7.27
N VAL A 102 3.24 17.98 -7.70
CA VAL A 102 4.12 19.14 -7.46
C VAL A 102 3.56 20.39 -8.12
N ARG A 103 3.10 20.30 -9.38
CA ARG A 103 2.47 21.42 -10.09
C ARG A 103 1.24 21.92 -9.33
N ASP A 104 0.39 21.02 -8.84
CA ASP A 104 -0.86 21.38 -8.18
C ASP A 104 -0.60 22.01 -6.80
N ASP A 105 0.36 21.49 -6.03
CA ASP A 105 0.79 22.11 -4.76
C ASP A 105 1.46 23.48 -4.98
N LEU A 106 2.31 23.63 -5.99
CA LEU A 106 2.92 24.92 -6.33
C LEU A 106 1.89 25.91 -6.86
N GLY A 107 0.97 25.45 -7.72
CA GLY A 107 -0.11 26.26 -8.27
C GLY A 107 -1.02 26.84 -7.18
N GLY A 108 -1.41 26.02 -6.21
CA GLY A 108 -2.21 26.49 -5.08
C GLY A 108 -1.46 27.48 -4.18
N LYS A 109 -0.16 27.28 -3.97
CA LYS A 109 0.70 28.26 -3.25
C LYS A 109 0.81 29.59 -4.00
N VAL A 110 0.99 29.55 -5.32
CA VAL A 110 1.09 30.74 -6.17
C VAL A 110 -0.24 31.50 -6.21
N ARG A 111 -1.36 30.79 -6.35
CA ARG A 111 -2.71 31.38 -6.33
C ARG A 111 -3.19 31.79 -4.94
N ARG A 112 -2.56 31.27 -3.88
CA ARG A 112 -2.93 31.47 -2.47
C ARG A 112 -4.40 31.10 -2.19
N ASP A 113 -4.91 30.10 -2.92
CA ASP A 113 -6.31 29.68 -2.88
C ASP A 113 -6.56 28.47 -1.95
N GLY A 114 -5.52 28.03 -1.23
CA GLY A 114 -5.60 26.87 -0.35
C GLY A 114 -5.75 25.54 -1.09
N SER A 115 -5.57 25.48 -2.41
CA SER A 115 -5.56 24.22 -3.16
C SER A 115 -4.19 23.52 -3.09
N GLY A 116 -4.17 22.21 -3.34
CA GLY A 116 -2.95 21.40 -3.44
C GLY A 116 -3.21 20.09 -4.20
N ARG A 117 -2.21 19.19 -4.22
CA ARG A 117 -2.33 17.87 -4.85
C ARG A 117 -3.53 17.10 -4.32
N ASP A 118 -4.18 16.37 -5.20
CA ASP A 118 -5.25 15.46 -4.84
C ASP A 118 -4.71 14.24 -4.08
N LEU A 119 -5.27 13.96 -2.91
CA LEU A 119 -4.89 12.85 -2.06
C LEU A 119 -5.81 11.63 -2.25
N GLY A 120 -6.87 11.76 -3.06
CA GLY A 120 -7.78 10.65 -3.38
C GLY A 120 -8.89 10.41 -2.37
N TYR A 121 -9.22 11.40 -1.52
CA TYR A 121 -10.35 11.37 -0.59
C TYR A 121 -11.06 12.73 -0.56
N PRO A 122 -12.35 12.82 -0.15
CA PRO A 122 -13.09 14.09 -0.05
C PRO A 122 -12.36 15.16 0.76
N GLY A 123 -12.24 16.38 0.24
CA GLY A 123 -11.43 17.45 0.84
C GLY A 123 -9.91 17.34 0.64
N GLY A 124 -9.42 16.24 0.06
CA GLY A 124 -8.00 15.96 -0.13
C GLY A 124 -7.23 16.96 -1.02
N ARG A 125 -7.94 17.79 -1.78
CA ARG A 125 -7.35 18.86 -2.63
C ARG A 125 -7.10 20.16 -1.88
N ARG A 126 -7.55 20.32 -0.64
CA ARG A 126 -7.36 21.58 0.13
C ARG A 126 -6.15 21.51 1.07
N ARG A 127 -5.64 22.67 1.46
CA ARG A 127 -4.47 22.88 2.33
C ARG A 127 -4.79 23.93 3.40
N PRO A 128 -4.74 23.59 4.70
CA PRO A 128 -4.43 22.27 5.27
C PRO A 128 -5.49 21.21 4.90
N ALA A 129 -5.05 19.94 4.85
CA ALA A 129 -5.95 18.84 4.51
C ALA A 129 -7.08 18.76 5.55
N HIS A 130 -8.31 18.83 5.08
CA HIS A 130 -9.50 18.60 5.87
C HIS A 130 -10.31 17.50 5.21
N PHE A 131 -10.95 16.70 6.04
CA PHE A 131 -11.91 15.72 5.60
C PHE A 131 -13.23 16.46 5.35
N ASP A 132 -13.71 16.45 4.11
CA ASP A 132 -15.06 16.93 3.81
C ASP A 132 -16.03 15.81 4.22
N ALA A 133 -16.49 15.80 5.47
CA ALA A 133 -17.63 14.98 5.86
C ALA A 133 -18.84 15.47 5.05
N GLU A 134 -19.39 14.63 4.19
CA GLU A 134 -20.36 15.06 3.18
C GLU A 134 -21.59 15.76 3.80
N GLY A 135 -21.91 16.95 3.28
CA GLY A 135 -23.25 17.54 3.33
C GLY A 135 -23.54 18.53 4.46
N GLU A 136 -23.21 19.80 4.25
CA GLU A 136 -24.10 20.90 4.66
C GLU A 136 -24.38 21.76 3.40
N PRO A 137 -25.62 22.27 3.26
CA PRO A 137 -26.23 22.68 1.98
C PRO A 137 -25.50 23.79 1.21
#